data_AF-A0A4Y3WBP3-F1
#
_entry.id   AF-A0A4Y3WBP3-F1
#
_cell.length_a   1.000
_cell.length_b   1.000
_cell.length_c   1.000
_cell.angle_alpha   90.00
_cell.angle_beta   90.00
_cell.angle_gamma   90.00
#
_symmetry.space_group_name_H-M   'P 1'
#
loop_
_entity.id
_entity.type
_entity.pdbx_description
1 polymer ?
#
loop_
_entity_poly.entity_id
_entity_poly.type
_entity_poly.pdbx_seq_one_letter_code
_entity_poly.pdbx_strand_id
1 'polypeptide(L)' 'MINDGPRKYDVLEFTVNCWSDWHWEQLKQEWAENDFGENPNFSKEAHKAKREASRVFSKRHFRFDISDVTGW' A
#
# COMPACT_ATOMS: atom_id res chain seq x y z
N MET A 1 -8.08 -5.74 19.52
CA MET A 1 -8.42 -6.96 20.29
C MET A 1 -9.69 -7.57 19.70
N ILE A 2 -9.60 -8.80 19.20
CA ILE A 2 -10.77 -9.59 18.76
C ILE A 2 -10.93 -10.72 19.78
N ASN A 3 -12.15 -10.88 20.30
CA ASN A 3 -12.49 -11.97 21.22
C ASN A 3 -13.15 -13.10 20.42
N ASP A 4 -12.54 -14.29 20.42
CA ASP A 4 -13.11 -15.51 19.81
C ASP A 4 -13.19 -16.59 20.90
N GLY A 5 -14.36 -16.65 21.56
CA GLY A 5 -14.56 -17.50 22.74
C GLY A 5 -13.59 -17.14 23.87
N PRO A 6 -12.84 -18.11 24.45
CA PRO A 6 -11.92 -17.87 25.57
C PRO A 6 -10.57 -17.27 25.14
N ARG A 7 -10.27 -17.16 23.84
CA ARG A 7 -8.96 -16.71 23.37
C ARG A 7 -8.95 -15.21 23.09
N LYS A 8 -7.91 -14.53 23.57
CA LYS A 8 -7.63 -13.12 23.31
C LYS A 8 -6.53 -13.03 22.26
N TYR A 9 -6.82 -12.38 21.13
CA TYR A 9 -5.83 -12.08 20.11
C TYR A 9 -5.57 -10.58 20.03
N ASP A 10 -4.29 -10.22 20.07
CA ASP A 10 -3.84 -8.93 19.56
C ASP A 10 -3.63 -9.01 18.05
N VAL A 11 -4.01 -7.94 17.37
CA VAL A 11 -3.96 -7.83 15.92
C VAL A 11 -3.01 -6.69 15.56
N LEU A 12 -1.93 -7.02 14.86
CA LEU A 12 -1.14 -6.02 14.16
C LEU A 12 -1.69 -5.88 12.74
N GLU A 13 -2.21 -4.68 12.41
CA GLU A 13 -2.58 -4.32 11.05
C GLU A 13 -1.40 -3.62 10.37
N PHE A 14 -0.89 -4.23 9.31
CA PHE A 14 0.07 -3.59 8.42
C PHE A 14 -0.62 -3.23 7.13
N THR A 15 -0.51 -1.97 6.73
CA THR A 15 -0.93 -1.50 5.42
C THR A 15 0.32 -1.20 4.60
N VAL A 16 0.49 -1.94 3.50
CA VAL A 16 1.53 -1.67 2.51
C VAL A 16 0.89 -0.91 1.35
N ASN A 17 1.45 0.26 1.03
CA ASN A 17 1.06 1.04 -0.12
C ASN A 17 2.06 0.76 -1.25
N CYS A 18 1.60 0.15 -2.32
CA CYS A 18 2.43 -0.18 -3.47
C CYS A 18 1.75 0.18 -4.79
N TRP A 19 2.52 0.16 -5.88
CA TRP A 19 2.00 0.21 -7.24
C TRP A 19 2.22 -1.17 -7.88
N SER A 20 1.31 -1.62 -8.73
CA SER A 20 1.59 -2.81 -9.53
C SER A 20 2.70 -2.51 -10.53
N ASP A 21 3.50 -3.51 -10.87
CA ASP A 21 4.59 -3.36 -11.84
C ASP A 21 4.09 -2.78 -13.15
N TRP A 22 2.94 -3.26 -13.64
CA TRP A 22 2.31 -2.74 -14.85
C TRP A 22 2.00 -1.23 -14.77
N HIS A 23 1.41 -0.75 -13.67
CA HIS A 23 1.13 0.68 -13.51
C HIS A 23 2.42 1.49 -13.39
N TRP A 24 3.41 0.94 -12.69
CA TRP A 24 4.71 1.58 -12.54
C TRP A 24 5.42 1.74 -13.89
N GLU A 25 5.41 0.72 -14.74
CA GLU A 25 5.95 0.79 -16.09
C GLU A 25 5.22 1.84 -16.93
N GLN A 26 3.88 1.90 -16.88
CA GLN A 26 3.13 2.92 -17.61
C GLN A 26 3.46 4.34 -17.17
N LEU A 27 3.58 4.58 -15.86
CA LEU A 27 3.95 5.90 -15.34
C LEU A 27 5.37 6.30 -15.76
N LYS A 28 6.32 5.36 -15.72
CA LYS A 28 7.70 5.62 -16.19
C LYS A 28 7.75 5.93 -17.68
N GLN A 29 7.03 5.15 -18.48
CA GLN A 29 6.98 5.34 -19.93
C GLN A 29 6.39 6.71 -20.28
N GLU A 30 5.23 7.05 -19.72
CA GLU A 30 4.59 8.36 -19.89
C GLU A 30 5.53 9.50 -19.50
N TRP A 31 6.26 9.36 -18.38
CA TRP A 31 7.21 10.36 -17.93
C TRP A 31 8.38 10.53 -18.91
N ALA A 32 8.93 9.43 -19.42
CA ALA A 32 10.02 9.44 -20.39
C ALA A 32 9.59 10.02 -21.74
N GLU A 33 8.40 9.67 -22.23
CA GLU A 33 7.83 10.18 -23.49
C GLU A 33 7.56 11.69 -23.45
N ASN A 34 7.42 12.27 -22.26
CA ASN A 34 7.18 13.69 -22.06
C ASN A 34 8.43 14.45 -21.61
N ASP A 35 9.61 13.98 -22.03
CA ASP A 35 10.92 14.58 -21.74
C ASP A 35 11.12 14.82 -20.23
N PHE A 36 10.77 13.82 -19.43
CA PHE A 36 10.83 13.88 -17.96
C PHE A 36 10.03 15.04 -17.36
N GLY A 37 8.99 15.45 -18.07
CA GLY A 37 8.08 16.53 -17.72
C GLY A 37 8.47 17.91 -18.27
N GLU A 38 9.53 18.03 -19.04
CA GLU A 38 9.91 19.31 -19.68
C GLU A 38 9.03 19.64 -20.90
N ASN A 39 8.25 18.68 -21.40
CA ASN A 39 7.26 18.94 -22.43
C ASN A 39 6.22 19.99 -21.95
N PRO A 40 6.08 21.15 -22.60
CA PRO A 40 5.18 22.22 -22.17
C PRO A 40 3.69 21.84 -22.24
N ASN A 41 3.33 20.82 -23.01
CA ASN A 41 1.96 20.30 -23.09
C ASN A 41 1.68 19.19 -22.07
N PHE A 42 2.68 18.78 -21.29
CA PHE A 42 2.53 17.70 -20.32
C PHE A 42 2.15 18.25 -18.95
N SER A 43 1.01 17.77 -18.42
CA SER A 43 0.58 18.14 -17.09
C SER A 43 1.25 17.27 -16.02
N LYS A 44 2.27 17.81 -15.36
CA LYS A 44 2.92 17.18 -14.18
C LYS A 44 1.90 16.90 -13.06
N GLU A 45 0.87 17.74 -12.92
CA GLU A 45 -0.18 17.57 -11.92
C GLU A 45 -1.10 16.37 -12.24
N ALA A 46 -1.54 16.26 -13.50
CA ALA A 46 -2.35 15.13 -13.93
C ALA A 46 -1.59 13.80 -13.78
N HIS A 47 -0.30 13.79 -14.13
CA HIS A 47 0.55 12.62 -13.92
C HIS A 47 0.68 12.23 -12.44
N LYS A 48 0.86 13.20 -11.54
CA LYS A 48 0.87 12.95 -10.08
C LYS A 48 -0.47 12.40 -9.60
N ALA A 49 -1.59 12.95 -10.07
CA ALA A 49 -2.92 12.46 -9.72
C ALA A 49 -3.14 11.02 -10.20
N LYS A 50 -2.73 10.70 -11.42
CA LYS A 50 -2.77 9.34 -11.99
C LYS A 50 -1.92 8.38 -11.15
N ARG A 51 -0.68 8.75 -10.83
CA ARG A 51 0.18 7.97 -9.93
C ARG A 51 -0.51 7.63 -8.61
N GLU A 52 -1.18 8.60 -8.01
CA GLU A 52 -1.81 8.40 -6.71
C GLU A 52 -3.12 7.62 -6.77
N ALA A 53 -3.88 7.77 -7.85
CA ALA A 53 -5.04 6.93 -8.14
C ALA A 53 -4.67 5.46 -8.39
N SER A 54 -3.48 5.20 -8.94
CA SER A 54 -2.98 3.85 -9.23
C SER A 54 -2.39 3.12 -8.03
N ARG A 55 -2.39 3.72 -6.84
CA ARG A 55 -1.92 3.05 -5.62
C ARG A 55 -2.83 1.89 -5.24
N VAL A 56 -2.21 0.78 -4.88
CA VAL A 56 -2.87 -0.40 -4.31
C VAL A 56 -2.53 -0.47 -2.83
N PHE A 57 -3.57 -0.69 -2.02
CA PHE A 57 -3.47 -0.87 -0.58
C PHE A 57 -3.55 -2.36 -0.27
N SER A 58 -2.45 -2.95 0.16
CA SER A 58 -2.44 -4.32 0.67
C SER A 58 -2.47 -4.29 2.18
N LYS A 59 -3.61 -4.66 2.77
CA LYS A 59 -3.77 -4.82 4.20
C LYS A 59 -3.46 -6.26 4.61
N ARG A 60 -2.63 -6.44 5.63
CA ARG A 60 -2.39 -7.73 6.27
C ARG A 60 -2.61 -7.64 7.77
N HIS A 61 -3.33 -8.62 8.29
CA HIS A 61 -3.58 -8.80 9.71
C HIS A 61 -2.74 -9.96 10.22
N PHE A 62 -1.91 -9.70 11.20
CA PHE A 62 -1.21 -10.74 11.95
C PHE A 62 -1.89 -10.87 13.30
N ARG A 63 -2.39 -12.07 13.59
CA ARG A 63 -2.98 -12.42 14.87
C ARG A 63 -1.92 -13.13 15.69
N PHE A 64 -1.64 -12.62 16.88
CA PHE A 64 -0.77 -13.29 17.82
C PHE A 64 -1.63 -13.85 18.93
N ASP A 65 -1.50 -15.15 19.16
CA ASP A 65 -2.10 -15.81 20.32
C ASP A 65 -1.30 -15.36 21.55
N ILE A 66 -1.95 -14.60 22.43
CA ILE A 66 -1.36 -14.27 23.72
C ILE A 66 -1.73 -15.42 24.64
N SER A 67 -0.90 -16.46 24.58
CA SER A 67 -0.92 -17.49 25.62
C SER A 67 -0.37 -16.83 26.88
N ASP A 68 -1.22 -16.67 27.89
CA ASP A 68 -0.81 -16.15 29.18
C ASP A 68 0.25 -17.10 29.75
N VAL A 69 1.52 -16.67 29.78
CA VAL A 69 2.62 -17.48 30.33
C VAL A 69 2.63 -17.40 31.85
N THR A 70 1.68 -16.69 32.46
CA THR A 70 1.49 -16.68 33.91
C THR A 70 0.68 -17.89 34.37
N GLY A 71 1.26 -19.07 34.16
CA GLY A 71 1.02 -20.21 35.04
C GLY A 71 1.91 -20.05 36.27
N TRP A 72 1.41 -19.36 37.30
CA TRP A 72 1.91 -19.42 38.67
C TRP A 72 0.72 -19.49 39.62
#